data_AF-A0A7J2KCS2-F1
#
_entry.id   AF-A0A7J2KCS2-F1
#
_cell.length_a   1.000
_cell.length_b   1.000
_cell.length_c   1.000
_cell.angle_alpha   90.00
_cell.angle_beta   90.00
_cell.angle_gamma   90.00
#
_symmetry.space_group_name_H-M   'P 1'
#
loop_
_entity.id
_entity.type
_entity.pdbx_description
1 polymer ?
#
loop_
_entity_poly.entity_id
_entity_poly.type
_entity_poly.pdbx_seq_one_letter_code
_entity_poly.pdbx_strand_id
1 'polypeptide(L)'
;MSLLRENRGKNIIGEVRLKGYLLKRKKIGPRRMYRKGYFSIISDGKFLRDIGKIVKNSVIIDRAFRFKNYMKIIGKTGTPGLEGMNKEGGRWVSVTLKPSRKRKEMILRLPFDVDASVELKVAGSFDIEKIEKIRWNDDKDFIFFKK
;
A
#
# COMPACT_ATOMS: atom_id res chain seq x y z
N MET A 1 40.55 13.82 -7.11
CA MET A 1 39.07 13.96 -7.16
C MET A 1 38.57 13.27 -8.42
N SER A 2 37.50 12.47 -8.31
CA SER A 2 36.83 11.71 -9.39
C SER A 2 37.29 10.27 -9.67
N LEU A 3 37.05 9.36 -8.70
CA LEU A 3 36.84 7.92 -8.97
C LEU A 3 35.47 7.42 -8.46
N LEU A 4 34.50 8.33 -8.24
CA LEU A 4 33.15 7.99 -7.78
C LEU A 4 32.12 7.85 -8.93
N ARG A 5 32.56 7.36 -10.10
CA ARG A 5 31.66 7.10 -11.25
C ARG A 5 31.61 5.65 -11.71
N GLU A 6 32.12 4.70 -10.91
CA GLU A 6 32.15 3.27 -11.25
C GLU A 6 31.05 2.40 -10.62
N ASN A 7 30.03 3.00 -9.99
CA ASN A 7 28.82 2.28 -9.60
C ASN A 7 27.59 2.75 -10.40
N ARG A 8 27.69 2.73 -11.74
CA ARG A 8 26.49 2.55 -12.58
C ARG A 8 26.05 1.09 -12.46
N GLY A 9 25.59 0.73 -11.25
CA GLY A 9 25.01 -0.58 -10.97
C GLY A 9 23.90 -0.82 -11.98
N LYS A 10 23.99 -1.94 -12.71
CA LYS A 10 22.97 -2.46 -13.65
C LYS A 10 21.59 -1.97 -13.23
N ASN A 11 20.89 -1.19 -14.05
CA ASN A 11 19.56 -0.66 -13.76
C ASN A 11 18.64 -1.78 -13.26
N ILE A 12 18.48 -1.91 -11.94
CA ILE A 12 17.62 -2.93 -11.34
C ILE A 12 16.21 -2.40 -11.49
N ILE A 13 15.40 -3.10 -12.27
CA ILE A 13 13.97 -2.81 -12.40
C ILE A 13 13.23 -3.65 -11.37
N GLY A 14 12.49 -2.98 -10.50
CA GLY A 14 11.59 -3.66 -9.58
C GLY A 14 10.32 -4.06 -10.32
N GLU A 15 9.84 -5.27 -10.07
CA GLU A 15 8.56 -5.75 -10.59
C GLU A 15 7.72 -6.25 -9.42
N VAL A 16 6.50 -5.74 -9.29
CA VAL A 16 5.60 -6.08 -8.19
C VAL A 16 4.22 -6.41 -8.73
N ARG A 17 3.69 -7.56 -8.34
CA ARG A 17 2.30 -7.92 -8.50
C ARG A 17 1.51 -7.49 -7.27
N LEU A 18 0.50 -6.68 -7.51
CA LEU A 18 -0.45 -6.22 -6.51
C LEU A 18 -1.74 -7.02 -6.66
N LYS A 19 -2.16 -7.69 -5.59
CA LYS A 19 -3.38 -8.51 -5.57
C LYS A 19 -4.19 -8.27 -4.30
N GLY A 20 -5.45 -7.88 -4.44
CA GLY A 20 -6.34 -7.63 -3.30
C GLY A 20 -7.24 -6.43 -3.52
N TYR A 21 -7.52 -5.69 -2.46
CA TYR A 21 -8.42 -4.54 -2.47
C TYR A 21 -7.62 -3.23 -2.46
N LEU A 22 -7.91 -2.34 -3.40
CA LEU A 22 -7.50 -0.92 -3.34
C LEU A 22 -8.49 -0.06 -2.58
N LEU A 23 -9.75 -0.50 -2.50
CA LEU A 23 -10.80 0.18 -1.76
C LEU A 23 -11.80 -0.85 -1.26
N LYS A 24 -12.28 -0.67 -0.04
CA LYS A 24 -13.47 -1.35 0.48
C LYS A 24 -14.25 -0.36 1.33
N ARG A 25 -15.58 -0.37 1.18
CA ARG A 25 -16.52 0.46 1.93
C ARG A 25 -17.53 -0.41 2.65
N LYS A 26 -17.79 -0.12 3.92
CA LYS A 26 -18.88 -0.72 4.71
C LYS A 26 -19.84 0.39 5.13
N LYS A 27 -21.13 0.21 4.86
CA LYS A 27 -22.16 1.16 5.30
C LYS A 27 -22.25 1.12 6.83
N ILE A 28 -22.27 2.30 7.46
CA ILE A 28 -22.46 2.46 8.90
C ILE A 28 -23.68 3.33 9.14
N GLY A 29 -24.69 2.75 9.78
CA GLY A 29 -25.94 3.45 10.11
C GLY A 29 -26.91 3.66 8.94
N PRO A 30 -28.02 4.38 9.19
CA PRO A 30 -29.12 4.52 8.25
C PRO A 30 -28.80 5.47 7.07
N ARG A 31 -27.99 6.52 7.32
CA ARG A 31 -27.58 7.51 6.30
C ARG A 31 -26.53 6.91 5.33
N ARG A 32 -26.22 7.63 4.24
CA ARG A 32 -25.15 7.27 3.26
C ARG A 32 -23.74 7.42 3.85
N MET A 33 -23.52 6.99 5.09
CA MET A 33 -22.23 6.99 5.76
C MET A 33 -21.54 5.64 5.53
N TYR A 34 -20.26 5.70 5.18
CA TYR A 34 -19.46 4.52 4.91
C TYR A 34 -18.12 4.62 5.62
N ARG A 35 -17.75 3.60 6.37
CA ARG A 35 -16.35 3.44 6.77
C ARG A 35 -15.59 2.91 5.57
N LYS A 36 -14.43 3.51 5.26
CA LYS A 36 -13.64 3.11 4.09
C LYS A 36 -12.21 2.78 4.50
N GLY A 37 -11.65 1.76 3.85
CA GLY A 37 -10.22 1.50 3.82
C GLY A 37 -9.75 1.48 2.38
N TYR A 38 -8.59 2.06 2.12
CA TYR A 38 -8.05 2.12 0.76
C TYR A 38 -6.53 2.17 0.72
N PHE A 39 -5.98 1.77 -0.44
CA PHE A 39 -4.58 1.86 -0.79
C PHE A 39 -4.41 2.73 -2.05
N SER A 40 -3.51 3.70 -1.95
CA SER A 40 -3.04 4.55 -3.04
C SER A 40 -1.62 4.11 -3.41
N ILE A 41 -1.33 3.99 -4.71
CA ILE A 41 -0.02 3.54 -5.20
C ILE A 41 0.62 4.63 -6.05
N ILE A 42 1.86 4.97 -5.74
CA ILE A 42 2.70 5.91 -6.48
C ILE A 42 3.93 5.14 -6.96
N SER A 43 4.24 5.19 -8.24
CA SER A 43 5.40 4.54 -8.85
C SER A 43 6.24 5.59 -9.55
N ASP A 44 7.50 5.76 -9.14
CA ASP A 44 8.43 6.72 -9.74
C ASP A 44 7.84 8.14 -9.91
N GLY A 45 7.15 8.62 -8.88
CA GLY A 45 6.49 9.95 -8.87
C GLY A 45 5.13 9.99 -9.58
N LYS A 46 4.69 8.92 -10.24
CA LYS A 46 3.39 8.85 -10.91
C LYS A 46 2.36 8.15 -10.03
N PHE A 47 1.25 8.82 -9.76
CA PHE A 47 0.12 8.20 -9.10
C PHE A 47 -0.59 7.22 -10.06
N LEU A 48 -0.69 5.96 -9.67
CA LEU A 48 -1.32 4.91 -10.47
C LEU A 48 -2.84 4.96 -10.27
N ARG A 49 -3.53 5.70 -11.14
CA ARG A 49 -4.99 5.83 -11.16
C ARG A 49 -5.65 4.67 -11.92
N ASP A 50 -6.89 4.35 -11.55
CA ASP A 50 -7.77 3.43 -12.29
C ASP A 50 -7.16 2.05 -12.62
N ILE A 51 -6.27 1.58 -11.75
CA ILE A 51 -5.54 0.32 -11.90
C ILE A 51 -6.31 -0.92 -11.41
N GLY A 52 -7.52 -0.74 -10.86
CA GLY A 52 -8.35 -1.81 -10.32
C GLY A 52 -9.75 -1.85 -10.93
N LYS A 53 -10.40 -3.01 -10.79
CA LYS A 53 -11.79 -3.23 -11.21
C LYS A 53 -12.75 -2.79 -10.10
N ILE A 54 -13.74 -1.98 -10.46
CA ILE A 54 -14.81 -1.54 -9.54
C ILE A 54 -15.82 -2.68 -9.39
N VAL A 55 -16.14 -3.05 -8.15
CA VAL A 55 -17.15 -4.06 -7.81
C VAL A 55 -17.95 -3.57 -6.61
N LYS A 56 -19.17 -3.07 -6.85
CA LYS A 56 -20.07 -2.53 -5.81
C LYS A 56 -19.37 -1.49 -4.92
N ASN A 57 -19.04 -1.88 -3.69
CA ASN A 57 -18.44 -1.04 -2.64
C ASN A 57 -16.92 -1.19 -2.55
N SER A 58 -16.30 -1.78 -3.57
CA SER A 58 -14.89 -2.18 -3.55
C SER A 58 -14.20 -1.87 -4.88
N VAL A 59 -12.88 -1.71 -4.81
CA VAL A 59 -11.99 -1.71 -5.98
C VAL A 59 -10.97 -2.83 -5.76
N ILE A 60 -10.90 -3.76 -6.69
CA ILE A 60 -10.06 -4.96 -6.61
C ILE A 60 -8.96 -4.87 -7.66
N ILE A 61 -7.75 -5.26 -7.30
CA ILE A 61 -6.60 -5.32 -8.21
C ILE A 61 -6.02 -6.73 -8.27
N ASP A 62 -5.58 -7.14 -9.45
CA ASP A 62 -4.68 -8.27 -9.68
C ASP A 62 -3.83 -7.92 -10.90
N ARG A 63 -2.75 -7.15 -10.71
CA ARG A 63 -1.93 -6.60 -11.80
C ARG A 63 -0.47 -6.44 -11.40
N ALA A 64 0.44 -6.63 -12.36
CA ALA A 64 1.86 -6.40 -12.19
C ALA A 64 2.28 -5.00 -12.66
N PHE A 65 3.22 -4.40 -11.95
CA PHE A 65 3.79 -3.08 -12.22
C PHE A 65 5.31 -3.15 -12.14
N ARG A 66 5.96 -2.36 -12.99
CA ARG A 66 7.41 -2.17 -12.96
C ARG A 66 7.73 -0.76 -12.48
N PHE A 67 8.82 -0.62 -11.74
CA PHE A 67 9.30 0.66 -11.22
C PHE A 67 10.83 0.68 -11.21
N LYS A 68 11.41 1.87 -11.38
CA LYS A 68 12.87 2.06 -11.54
C LYS A 68 13.55 2.57 -10.29
N ASN A 69 12.91 3.47 -9.55
CA ASN A 69 13.48 4.14 -8.40
C ASN A 69 12.74 3.72 -7.13
N TYR A 70 11.42 3.88 -7.12
CA TYR A 70 10.62 3.50 -5.96
C TYR A 70 9.15 3.24 -6.31
N MET A 71 8.49 2.47 -5.45
CA MET A 71 7.04 2.36 -5.39
C MET A 71 6.58 2.66 -3.96
N LYS A 72 5.73 3.68 -3.78
CA LYS A 72 5.14 4.04 -2.49
C LYS A 72 3.69 3.56 -2.45
N ILE A 73 3.36 2.77 -1.44
CA ILE A 73 2.01 2.29 -1.17
C ILE A 73 1.51 2.96 0.10
N ILE A 74 0.45 3.75 -0.02
CA ILE A 74 -0.14 4.50 1.09
C ILE A 74 -1.50 3.90 1.41
N GLY A 75 -1.63 3.34 2.61
CA GLY A 75 -2.86 2.81 3.14
C GLY A 75 -3.53 3.79 4.10
N LYS A 76 -4.85 4.00 3.98
CA LYS A 76 -5.63 4.78 4.95
C LYS A 76 -6.98 4.14 5.25
N THR A 77 -7.46 4.31 6.48
CA THR A 77 -8.80 3.92 6.92
C THR A 77 -9.46 5.04 7.73
N GLY A 78 -10.79 5.02 7.78
CA GLY A 78 -11.58 5.92 8.62
C GLY A 78 -12.98 6.19 8.09
N THR A 79 -13.66 7.08 8.78
CA THR A 79 -14.93 7.70 8.36
C THR A 79 -14.68 8.71 7.24
N PRO A 80 -15.66 9.02 6.36
CA PRO A 80 -15.49 9.97 5.26
C PRO A 80 -14.97 11.32 5.73
N GLY A 81 -13.85 11.78 5.17
CA GLY A 81 -13.24 13.08 5.52
C GLY A 81 -12.28 13.02 6.71
N LEU A 82 -12.20 11.88 7.39
CA LEU A 82 -11.39 11.66 8.59
C LEU A 82 -10.38 10.52 8.38
N GLU A 83 -10.13 10.10 7.14
CA GLU A 83 -9.24 8.99 6.86
C GLU A 83 -7.78 9.31 7.20
N GLY A 84 -7.21 8.51 8.09
CA GLY A 84 -5.88 8.76 8.66
C GLY A 84 -5.84 9.83 9.75
N MET A 85 -6.99 10.35 10.23
CA MET A 85 -7.04 11.23 11.40
C MET A 85 -7.03 10.42 12.70
N ASN A 86 -6.03 10.69 13.54
CA ASN A 86 -5.74 9.97 14.78
C ASN A 86 -6.91 9.95 15.78
N LYS A 87 -7.58 11.10 15.98
CA LYS A 87 -8.57 11.29 17.05
C LYS A 87 -9.91 10.56 16.80
N GLU A 88 -10.23 10.21 15.56
CA GLU A 88 -11.55 9.66 15.19
C GLU A 88 -11.47 8.20 14.67
N GLY A 89 -10.37 7.51 15.00
CA GLY A 89 -10.17 6.10 14.62
C GLY A 89 -9.67 5.89 13.19
N GLY A 90 -9.22 6.94 12.52
CA GLY A 90 -8.59 6.85 11.21
C GLY A 90 -7.13 6.38 11.31
N ARG A 91 -6.77 5.34 10.55
CA ARG A 91 -5.40 4.78 10.56
C ARG A 91 -4.71 5.04 9.23
N TRP A 92 -3.38 5.17 9.24
CA TRP A 92 -2.60 5.18 8.00
C TRP A 92 -1.25 4.48 8.15
N VAL A 93 -0.79 3.93 7.03
CA VAL A 93 0.55 3.35 6.85
C VAL A 93 1.05 3.74 5.47
N SER A 94 2.35 3.89 5.32
CA SER A 94 3.00 4.10 4.05
C SER A 94 4.23 3.21 3.97
N VAL A 95 4.35 2.46 2.89
CA VAL A 95 5.50 1.60 2.63
C VAL A 95 6.14 2.03 1.33
N THR A 96 7.42 2.40 1.40
CA THR A 96 8.24 2.72 0.23
C THR A 96 9.10 1.50 -0.10
N LEU A 97 8.99 1.06 -1.35
CA LEU A 97 9.71 -0.06 -1.92
C LEU A 97 10.79 0.45 -2.85
N LYS A 98 11.96 -0.17 -2.81
CA LYS A 98 13.04 0.01 -3.79
C LYS A 98 13.23 -1.26 -4.62
N PRO A 99 13.71 -1.17 -5.87
CA PRO A 99 14.02 -2.34 -6.68
C PRO A 99 15.00 -3.27 -5.97
N SER A 100 14.79 -4.58 -6.09
CA SER A 100 15.71 -5.58 -5.58
C SER A 100 15.87 -6.72 -6.57
N ARG A 101 16.94 -7.51 -6.41
CA ARG A 101 17.11 -8.80 -7.11
C ARG A 101 16.42 -9.94 -6.39
N LYS A 102 16.10 -9.77 -5.10
CA LYS A 102 15.44 -10.78 -4.29
C LYS A 102 13.93 -10.64 -4.44
N ARG A 103 13.23 -11.78 -4.62
CA ARG A 103 11.77 -11.81 -4.57
C ARG A 103 11.31 -11.85 -3.12
N LYS A 104 10.29 -11.07 -2.81
CA LYS A 104 9.64 -11.00 -1.49
C LYS A 104 8.13 -10.99 -1.67
N GLU A 105 7.42 -11.41 -0.63
CA GLU A 105 5.97 -11.24 -0.50
C GLU A 105 5.66 -10.56 0.82
N MET A 106 4.81 -9.55 0.77
CA MET A 106 4.21 -8.94 1.95
C MET A 106 2.71 -8.75 1.76
N ILE A 107 1.97 -8.77 2.86
CA ILE A 107 0.55 -8.45 2.91
C ILE A 107 0.40 -7.18 3.72
N LEU A 108 -0.15 -6.14 3.08
CA LEU A 108 -0.59 -4.92 3.75
C LEU A 108 -2.04 -5.10 4.17
N ARG A 109 -2.30 -5.02 5.47
CA ARG A 109 -3.64 -5.15 6.06
C ARG A 109 -4.00 -3.85 6.76
N LEU A 110 -5.18 -3.35 6.44
CA LEU A 110 -5.76 -2.15 7.03
C LEU A 110 -7.09 -2.50 7.71
N PRO A 111 -7.16 -2.54 9.04
CA PRO A 111 -8.42 -2.67 9.74
C PRO A 111 -9.24 -1.39 9.53
N PHE A 112 -10.43 -1.54 8.97
CA PHE A 112 -11.35 -0.45 8.73
C PHE A 112 -12.73 -0.72 9.33
N ASP A 113 -12.92 -1.84 10.01
CA ASP A 113 -14.06 -2.11 10.88
C ASP A 113 -13.71 -3.22 11.89
N VAL A 114 -14.57 -3.46 12.89
CA VAL A 114 -14.34 -4.46 13.96
C VAL A 114 -14.01 -5.84 13.37
N ASP A 115 -14.80 -6.28 12.39
CA ASP A 115 -14.64 -7.60 11.75
C ASP A 115 -14.19 -7.50 10.28
N ALA A 116 -13.65 -6.36 9.85
CA ALA A 116 -13.29 -6.16 8.44
C ALA A 116 -11.95 -5.46 8.22
N SER A 117 -11.16 -6.05 7.32
CA SER A 117 -9.91 -5.48 6.82
C SER A 117 -9.95 -5.27 5.31
N VAL A 118 -9.12 -4.32 4.86
CA VAL A 118 -8.70 -4.18 3.46
C VAL A 118 -7.31 -4.77 3.37
N GLU A 119 -7.13 -5.73 2.47
CA GLU A 119 -5.86 -6.42 2.28
C GLU A 119 -5.32 -6.22 0.87
N LEU A 120 -4.04 -5.91 0.78
CA LEU A 120 -3.29 -5.82 -0.45
C LEU A 120 -2.04 -6.69 -0.34
N LYS A 121 -1.99 -7.76 -1.13
CA LYS A 121 -0.80 -8.59 -1.29
C LYS A 121 0.13 -7.94 -2.30
N VAL A 122 1.41 -7.91 -1.96
CA VAL A 122 2.47 -7.26 -2.71
C VAL A 122 3.60 -8.28 -2.86
N ALA A 123 3.76 -8.82 -4.07
CA ALA A 123 4.71 -9.89 -4.34
C ALA A 123 5.60 -9.53 -5.53
N GLY A 124 6.91 -9.68 -5.40
CA GLY A 124 7.81 -9.34 -6.49
C GLY A 124 9.23 -9.05 -6.06
N SER A 125 10.00 -8.43 -6.96
CA SER A 125 11.42 -8.16 -6.81
C SER A 125 11.62 -6.77 -6.21
N PHE A 126 11.56 -6.68 -4.88
CA PHE A 126 11.67 -5.42 -4.15
C PHE A 126 12.31 -5.60 -2.77
N ASP A 127 12.86 -4.52 -2.24
CA ASP A 127 13.21 -4.35 -0.82
C ASP A 127 12.36 -3.22 -0.24
N ILE A 128 12.11 -3.27 1.06
CA ILE A 128 11.47 -2.15 1.76
C ILE A 128 12.56 -1.14 2.11
N GLU A 129 12.36 0.10 1.67
CA GLU A 129 13.23 1.21 1.99
C GLU A 129 12.79 1.91 3.27
N LYS A 130 11.48 2.18 3.39
CA LYS A 130 10.93 2.95 4.51
C LYS A 130 9.50 2.52 4.83
N ILE A 131 9.17 2.48 6.11
CA ILE A 131 7.80 2.34 6.62
C ILE A 131 7.49 3.58 7.46
N GLU A 132 6.38 4.25 7.15
CA GLU A 132 5.85 5.39 7.92
C GLU A 132 4.44 5.01 8.41
N LYS A 133 4.14 5.29 9.68
CA LYS A 133 2.86 4.95 10.30
C LYS A 133 2.51 5.92 11.41
N ILE A 134 1.27 5.85 11.91
CA ILE A 134 0.90 6.47 13.19
C ILE A 134 1.67 5.76 14.31
N ARG A 135 2.39 6.54 15.13
CA ARG A 135 3.33 6.06 16.19
C ARG A 135 2.73 5.12 17.25
N TRP A 136 1.41 5.01 17.33
CA TRP A 136 0.67 4.39 18.42
C TRP A 136 0.27 2.94 18.10
N ASN A 137 0.70 2.44 16.94
CA ASN A 137 0.37 1.12 16.41
C ASN A 137 1.65 0.31 16.14
N ASP A 138 1.63 -0.99 16.43
CA ASP A 138 2.74 -1.89 16.11
C ASP A 138 2.76 -2.27 14.62
N ASP A 139 3.96 -2.41 14.03
CA ASP A 139 4.11 -2.74 12.59
C ASP A 139 3.50 -4.10 12.26
N LYS A 140 3.51 -5.00 13.25
CA LYS A 140 2.99 -6.36 13.17
C LYS A 140 1.50 -6.42 12.87
N ASP A 141 0.76 -5.33 13.09
CA ASP A 141 -0.67 -5.28 12.86
C ASP A 141 -1.02 -5.00 11.39
N PHE A 142 -0.07 -4.46 10.61
CA PHE A 142 -0.32 -3.94 9.27
C PHE A 142 0.47 -4.63 8.17
N ILE A 143 1.68 -5.11 8.48
CA ILE A 143 2.60 -5.66 7.47
C ILE A 143 2.98 -7.07 7.87
N PHE A 144 2.55 -8.04 7.07
CA PHE A 144 2.84 -9.45 7.28
C PHE A 144 3.76 -9.94 6.16
N PHE A 145 4.97 -10.35 6.51
CA PHE A 145 5.87 -11.02 5.58
C PHE A 145 5.54 -12.51 5.54
N LYS A 146 5.44 -13.07 4.34
CA LYS A 146 5.50 -14.53 4.21
C LYS A 146 6.97 -14.96 4.16
N LYS A 147 7.31 -15.94 4.99
CA LYS A 147 8.57 -16.68 4.88
C LYS A 147 8.58 -17.53 3.63
#